data_AF-A0AAD9H1C0-F1
#
_entry.id   AF-A0AAD9H1C0-F1
#
_cell.length_a   1.000
_cell.length_b   1.000
_cell.length_c   1.000
_cell.angle_alpha   90.00
_cell.angle_beta   90.00
_cell.angle_gamma   90.00
#
_symmetry.space_group_name_H-M   'P 1'
#
loop_
_entity.id
_entity.type
_entity.pdbx_description
1 polymer ?
#
loop_
_entity_poly.entity_id
_entity_poly.type
_entity_poly.pdbx_seq_one_letter_code
_entity_poly.pdbx_strand_id
1 'polypeptide(L)'
;MARSVPKPNPILDTLLVSLLVCELGVITHTLWDDKQMLYILVAMFFVVALAVKLTKTSFAIGGGWFSRTFLQHLGDPLKKAVTMKKWCDQSWQLVIHVSMTIFELYVLRDETWWQDTTTCKSSRIIYRK
;
A
#
# COMPACT_ATOMS: atom_id res chain seq x y z
N MET A 1 27.42 0.22 -16.04
CA MET A 1 27.25 -1.22 -15.77
C MET A 1 25.82 -1.45 -15.33
N ALA A 2 24.98 -2.08 -16.16
CA ALA A 2 23.64 -2.49 -15.74
C ALA A 2 23.80 -3.63 -14.72
N ARG A 3 23.53 -3.37 -13.43
CA ARG A 3 23.44 -4.44 -12.44
C ARG A 3 22.33 -5.39 -12.91
N SER A 4 22.67 -6.65 -13.11
CA SER A 4 21.69 -7.70 -13.40
C SER A 4 20.66 -7.70 -12.28
N VAL A 5 19.37 -7.69 -12.65
CA VAL A 5 18.30 -7.89 -11.68
C VAL A 5 18.54 -9.26 -11.04
N PRO A 6 18.69 -9.36 -9.71
CA PRO A 6 18.88 -10.65 -9.05
C PRO A 6 17.76 -11.60 -9.46
N LYS A 7 18.12 -12.80 -9.91
CA LYS A 7 17.10 -13.82 -10.23
C LYS A 7 16.36 -14.16 -8.93
N PRO A 8 15.01 -14.17 -8.93
CA PRO A 8 14.23 -14.60 -7.78
C PRO A 8 14.67 -16.00 -7.32
N ASN A 9 14.70 -16.25 -6.02
CA ASN A 9 14.97 -17.58 -5.50
C ASN A 9 13.74 -18.46 -5.77
N PRO A 10 13.88 -19.53 -6.58
CA PRO A 10 12.73 -20.33 -7.02
C PRO A 10 12.00 -21.01 -5.85
N ILE A 11 12.70 -21.34 -4.77
CA ILE A 11 12.09 -21.94 -3.57
C ILE A 11 11.18 -20.92 -2.87
N LEU A 12 11.68 -19.69 -2.68
CA LEU A 12 10.89 -18.63 -2.06
C LEU A 12 9.69 -18.25 -2.94
N ASP A 13 9.88 -18.17 -4.25
CA ASP A 13 8.80 -17.84 -5.18
C ASP A 13 7.70 -18.90 -5.14
N THR A 14 8.08 -20.19 -5.20
CA THR A 14 7.14 -21.32 -5.08
C THR A 14 6.43 -21.32 -3.73
N LEU A 15 7.17 -21.09 -2.64
CA LEU A 15 6.61 -21.03 -1.30
C LEU A 15 5.58 -19.91 -1.18
N LEU A 16 5.90 -18.70 -1.62
CA LEU A 16 5.01 -17.54 -1.55
C LEU A 16 3.74 -17.76 -2.37
N VAL A 17 3.85 -18.33 -3.57
CA VAL A 17 2.69 -18.66 -4.40
C VAL A 17 1.83 -19.75 -3.73
N SER A 18 2.46 -20.77 -3.15
CA SER A 18 1.72 -21.84 -2.46
C SER A 18 0.97 -21.33 -1.23
N LEU A 19 1.59 -20.44 -0.46
CA LEU A 19 0.96 -19.78 0.69
C LEU A 19 -0.23 -18.92 0.26
N LEU A 20 -0.06 -18.13 -0.80
CA LEU A 20 -1.14 -17.31 -1.34
C LEU A 20 -2.35 -18.16 -1.76
N VAL A 21 -2.13 -19.28 -2.45
CA VAL A 21 -3.21 -20.19 -2.87
C VAL A 21 -3.90 -20.82 -1.64
N CYS A 22 -3.12 -21.21 -0.63
CA CYS A 22 -3.65 -21.74 0.62
C CYS A 22 -4.53 -20.70 1.34
N GLU A 23 -4.05 -19.46 1.47
CA GLU A 23 -4.80 -18.35 2.08
C GLU A 23 -6.11 -18.10 1.35
N LEU A 24 -6.11 -18.07 0.01
CA LEU A 24 -7.34 -17.92 -0.78
C LEU A 24 -8.33 -19.07 -0.53
N GLY A 25 -7.83 -20.30 -0.40
CA GLY A 25 -8.64 -21.47 -0.04
C GLY A 25 -9.26 -21.33 1.36
N VAL A 26 -8.47 -20.92 2.34
CA VAL A 26 -8.92 -20.69 3.73
C VAL A 26 -9.95 -19.57 3.81
N ILE A 27 -9.73 -18.44 3.12
CA ILE A 27 -10.68 -17.32 3.05
C ILE A 27 -12.00 -17.79 2.44
N THR A 28 -11.94 -18.54 1.33
CA THR A 28 -13.13 -19.03 0.63
C THR A 28 -13.89 -20.05 1.48
N HIS A 29 -13.19 -20.94 2.18
CA HIS A 29 -13.82 -21.91 3.09
C HIS A 29 -14.46 -21.21 4.30
N THR A 30 -13.76 -20.27 4.92
CA THR A 30 -14.22 -19.54 6.10
C THR A 30 -15.44 -18.67 5.79
N LEU A 31 -15.47 -18.02 4.62
CA LEU A 31 -16.55 -17.12 4.20
C LEU A 31 -17.61 -17.80 3.32
N TRP A 32 -17.62 -19.14 3.27
CA TRP A 32 -18.51 -19.87 2.35
C TRP A 32 -19.99 -19.67 2.67
N ASP A 33 -20.33 -19.66 3.96
CA ASP A 33 -21.70 -19.46 4.44
C ASP A 33 -22.12 -17.98 4.41
N ASP A 34 -21.16 -17.05 4.56
CA ASP A 34 -21.38 -15.61 4.46
C ASP A 34 -20.93 -15.06 3.10
N LYS A 35 -21.73 -15.35 2.08
CA LYS A 35 -21.50 -14.87 0.71
C LYS A 35 -21.48 -13.35 0.60
N GLN A 36 -22.16 -12.64 1.50
CA GLN A 36 -22.17 -11.18 1.50
C GLN A 36 -20.78 -10.63 1.85
N MET A 37 -20.15 -11.14 2.92
CA MET A 37 -18.78 -10.78 3.25
C MET A 37 -17.79 -11.13 2.14
N LEU A 38 -17.96 -12.28 1.48
CA LEU A 38 -17.12 -12.67 0.35
C LEU A 38 -17.27 -11.70 -0.83
N TYR A 39 -18.49 -11.25 -1.16
CA TYR A 39 -18.71 -10.23 -2.19
C TYR A 39 -18.10 -8.88 -1.82
N ILE A 40 -18.20 -8.46 -0.55
CA ILE A 40 -17.58 -7.22 -0.07
C ILE A 40 -16.05 -7.30 -0.22
N LEU A 41 -15.45 -8.42 0.16
CA LEU A 41 -14.01 -8.63 0.01
C LEU A 41 -13.57 -8.51 -1.45
N VAL A 42 -14.25 -9.21 -2.35
CA VAL A 42 -13.98 -9.14 -3.79
C VAL A 42 -14.17 -7.71 -4.32
N ALA A 43 -15.23 -7.02 -3.92
CA ALA A 43 -15.46 -5.63 -4.28
C ALA A 43 -14.32 -4.71 -3.79
N MET A 44 -13.81 -4.92 -2.58
CA MET A 44 -12.68 -4.16 -2.04
C MET A 44 -11.40 -4.35 -2.85
N PHE A 45 -11.12 -5.56 -3.37
CA PHE A 45 -10.00 -5.75 -4.30
C PHE A 45 -10.11 -4.87 -5.54
N PHE A 46 -11.30 -4.75 -6.12
CA PHE A 46 -11.53 -3.88 -7.28
C PHE A 46 -11.38 -2.40 -6.93
N VAL A 47 -11.90 -1.97 -5.78
CA VAL A 47 -11.75 -0.60 -5.30
C VAL A 47 -10.28 -0.25 -5.12
N VAL A 48 -9.50 -1.12 -4.46
CA VAL A 48 -8.05 -0.92 -4.27
C VAL A 48 -7.33 -0.91 -5.61
N ALA A 49 -7.63 -1.84 -6.52
CA ALA A 49 -7.02 -1.88 -7.85
C ALA A 49 -7.29 -0.59 -8.65
N LEU A 50 -8.52 -0.08 -8.57
CA LEU A 50 -8.89 1.19 -9.18
C LEU A 50 -8.14 2.36 -8.54
N ALA A 51 -8.07 2.41 -7.21
CA ALA A 51 -7.33 3.44 -6.48
C ALA A 51 -5.85 3.46 -6.88
N VAL A 52 -5.18 2.29 -6.92
CA VAL A 52 -3.79 2.14 -7.38
C VAL A 52 -3.64 2.72 -8.79
N LYS A 53 -4.54 2.36 -9.71
CA LYS A 53 -4.48 2.82 -11.11
C LYS A 53 -4.66 4.32 -11.22
N LEU A 54 -5.63 4.89 -10.51
CA LEU A 54 -5.90 6.32 -10.51
C LEU A 54 -4.72 7.10 -9.94
N THR A 55 -4.19 6.68 -8.78
CA THR A 55 -3.02 7.31 -8.18
C THR A 55 -1.81 7.25 -9.10
N LYS A 56 -1.45 6.07 -9.63
CA LYS A 56 -0.30 5.97 -10.53
C LYS A 56 -0.48 6.84 -11.79
N THR A 57 -1.69 6.92 -12.32
CA THR A 57 -2.00 7.75 -13.50
C THR A 57 -1.87 9.23 -13.19
N SER A 58 -2.42 9.71 -12.06
CA SER A 58 -2.33 11.12 -11.67
C SER A 58 -0.89 11.54 -11.41
N PHE A 59 -0.10 10.71 -10.72
CA PHE A 59 1.32 10.97 -10.48
C PHE A 59 2.18 10.86 -11.74
N ALA A 60 1.83 10.01 -12.71
CA ALA A 60 2.53 9.95 -14.00
C ALA A 60 2.31 11.23 -14.81
N ILE A 61 1.07 11.71 -14.88
CA ILE A 61 0.72 12.94 -15.61
C ILE A 61 1.32 14.16 -14.91
N GLY A 62 1.04 14.32 -13.61
CA GLY A 62 1.52 15.46 -12.83
C GLY A 62 3.04 15.49 -12.68
N GLY A 63 3.65 14.34 -12.38
CA GLY A 63 5.11 14.20 -12.31
C GLY A 63 5.77 14.45 -13.66
N GLY A 64 5.22 13.90 -14.75
CA GLY A 64 5.71 14.15 -16.10
C GLY A 64 5.66 15.61 -16.50
N TRP A 65 4.54 16.29 -16.21
CA TRP A 65 4.40 17.73 -16.43
C TRP A 65 5.40 18.54 -15.58
N PHE A 66 5.54 18.21 -14.28
CA PHE A 66 6.47 18.89 -13.38
C PHE A 66 7.93 18.72 -13.80
N SER A 67 8.32 17.49 -14.16
CA SER A 67 9.67 17.16 -14.63
C SER A 67 10.01 17.93 -15.91
N ARG A 68 9.05 18.02 -16.84
CA ARG A 68 9.18 18.79 -18.08
C ARG A 68 9.04 20.29 -17.90
N THR A 69 8.64 20.82 -16.76
CA THR A 69 8.47 22.28 -16.59
C THR A 69 9.57 22.84 -15.73
N PHE A 70 9.89 22.16 -14.62
CA PHE A 70 10.83 22.63 -13.62
C PHE A 70 12.19 21.93 -13.68
N LEU A 71 12.24 20.65 -14.09
CA LEU A 71 13.46 19.84 -14.09
C LEU A 71 14.06 19.66 -15.49
N GLN A 72 13.65 20.48 -16.48
CA GLN A 72 14.24 20.46 -17.81
C GLN A 72 15.74 20.75 -17.77
N HIS A 73 16.18 21.66 -16.88
CA HIS A 73 17.58 22.01 -16.68
C HIS A 73 18.44 20.82 -16.20
N LEU A 74 17.82 19.78 -15.63
CA LEU A 74 18.47 18.52 -15.22
C LEU A 74 18.29 17.40 -16.25
N GLY A 75 17.72 17.69 -17.42
CA GLY A 75 17.55 16.74 -18.51
C GLY A 75 16.28 15.88 -18.44
N ASP A 76 15.22 16.36 -17.77
CA ASP A 76 13.90 15.68 -17.65
C ASP A 76 14.03 14.24 -17.08
N PRO A 77 14.25 14.09 -15.75
CA PRO A 77 14.54 12.81 -15.11
C PRO A 77 13.44 11.74 -15.26
N LEU A 78 12.19 12.16 -15.48
CA LEU A 78 11.05 11.27 -15.69
C LEU A 78 10.80 10.91 -17.15
N LYS A 79 11.65 11.34 -18.08
CA LYS A 79 11.55 10.99 -19.50
C LYS A 79 11.70 9.50 -19.77
N LYS A 80 12.51 8.79 -18.96
CA LYS A 80 12.73 7.35 -19.13
C LYS A 80 11.59 6.56 -18.47
N ALA A 81 11.05 5.57 -19.21
CA ALA A 81 9.95 4.73 -18.72
C ALA A 81 10.26 4.02 -17.39
N VAL A 82 11.52 3.60 -17.19
CA VAL A 82 11.95 2.93 -15.95
C VAL A 82 11.93 3.86 -14.74
N THR A 83 12.35 5.13 -14.89
CA THR A 83 12.27 6.10 -13.78
C THR A 83 10.84 6.56 -13.54
N MET A 84 10.04 6.73 -14.58
CA MET A 84 8.61 7.02 -14.44
C MET A 84 7.88 5.92 -13.67
N LYS A 85 8.16 4.64 -13.99
CA LYS A 85 7.60 3.50 -13.26
C LYS A 85 7.98 3.54 -11.77
N LYS A 86 9.26 3.75 -11.46
CA LYS A 86 9.75 3.84 -10.07
C LYS A 86 9.11 5.01 -9.31
N TRP A 87 8.99 6.17 -9.94
CA TRP A 87 8.30 7.33 -9.38
C TRP A 87 6.87 6.97 -9.00
N CYS A 88 6.10 6.40 -9.93
CA CYS A 88 4.71 6.01 -9.67
C CYS A 88 4.58 4.96 -8.56
N ASP A 89 5.50 3.99 -8.51
CA ASP A 89 5.52 2.96 -7.46
C ASP A 89 5.82 3.57 -6.08
N GLN A 90 6.78 4.50 -5.99
CA GLN A 90 7.09 5.22 -4.75
C GLN A 90 5.98 6.18 -4.33
N SER A 91 5.36 6.89 -5.27
CA SER A 91 4.23 7.77 -4.99
C SER A 91 3.02 7.00 -4.46
N TRP A 92 2.76 5.80 -4.97
CA TRP A 92 1.73 4.92 -4.42
C TRP A 92 2.03 4.52 -2.97
N GLN A 93 3.28 4.15 -2.66
CA GLN A 93 3.69 3.87 -1.29
C GLN A 93 3.49 5.09 -0.39
N LEU A 94 3.88 6.28 -0.84
CA LEU A 94 3.69 7.52 -0.08
C LEU A 94 2.22 7.75 0.24
N VAL A 95 1.32 7.59 -0.73
CA VAL A 95 -0.13 7.76 -0.52
C VAL A 95 -0.63 6.82 0.57
N ILE A 96 -0.30 5.53 0.50
CA ILE A 96 -0.73 4.58 1.54
C ILE A 96 -0.16 4.98 2.91
N HIS A 97 1.12 5.33 3.01
CA HIS A 97 1.73 5.65 4.30
C HIS A 97 1.10 6.89 4.92
N VAL A 98 0.86 7.93 4.12
CA VAL A 98 0.15 9.13 4.59
C VAL A 98 -1.28 8.79 5.01
N SER A 99 -2.00 7.96 4.25
CA SER A 99 -3.34 7.50 4.63
C SER A 99 -3.33 6.71 5.94
N MET A 100 -2.36 5.81 6.14
CA MET A 100 -2.21 5.07 7.40
C MET A 100 -1.90 6.01 8.57
N THR A 101 -1.01 6.99 8.39
CA THR A 101 -0.71 7.98 9.44
C THR A 101 -1.94 8.83 9.78
N ILE A 102 -2.71 9.28 8.80
CA ILE A 102 -3.94 10.03 9.05
C ILE A 102 -4.96 9.16 9.78
N PHE A 103 -5.11 7.90 9.38
CA PHE A 103 -6.00 6.95 10.03
C PHE A 103 -5.60 6.69 11.48
N GLU A 104 -4.31 6.47 11.73
CA GLU A 104 -3.76 6.30 13.07
C GLU A 104 -4.03 7.54 13.94
N LEU A 105 -3.76 8.74 13.42
CA LEU A 105 -4.06 10.00 14.12
C LEU A 105 -5.55 10.17 14.40
N TYR A 106 -6.43 9.74 13.50
CA TYR A 106 -7.88 9.78 13.70
C TYR A 106 -8.32 8.82 14.80
N VAL A 107 -7.80 7.59 14.81
CA VAL A 107 -8.08 6.60 15.86
C VAL A 107 -7.56 7.07 17.22
N LEU A 108 -6.39 7.71 17.25
CA LEU A 108 -5.77 8.22 18.49
C LEU A 108 -6.33 9.57 18.96
N ARG A 109 -7.26 10.18 18.23
CA ARG A 109 -7.76 11.54 18.51
C ARG A 109 -8.37 11.68 19.91
N ASP A 110 -9.06 10.65 20.37
CA ASP A 110 -9.80 10.67 21.64
C ASP A 110 -9.00 10.05 22.81
N GLU A 111 -7.74 9.68 22.57
CA GLU A 111 -6.87 9.09 23.59
C GLU A 111 -6.06 10.19 24.33
N THR A 112 -6.16 10.23 25.65
CA THR A 112 -5.58 11.28 26.51
C THR A 112 -4.08 11.10 26.80
N TRP A 113 -3.43 10.10 26.19
CA TRP A 113 -2.03 9.74 26.45
C TRP A 113 -1.04 10.88 26.17
N TRP A 114 -1.38 11.80 25.26
CA TRP A 114 -0.56 12.97 24.95
C TRP A 114 -0.64 14.06 26.04
N GLN A 115 -1.69 14.06 26.85
CA GLN A 115 -1.90 15.01 27.95
C GLN A 115 -1.46 14.43 29.31
N ASP A 116 -1.58 13.11 29.50
CA ASP A 116 -1.10 12.40 30.68
C ASP A 116 -0.50 11.04 30.30
N THR A 117 0.83 10.98 30.26
CA THR A 117 1.60 9.75 29.95
C THR A 117 1.36 8.58 30.91
N THR A 118 0.74 8.79 32.07
CA THR A 118 0.40 7.71 33.02
C THR A 118 -0.79 6.85 32.57
N THR A 119 -1.65 7.37 31.68
CA THR A 119 -2.80 6.65 31.11
C THR A 119 -2.40 5.55 30.11
N CYS A 120 -1.17 5.59 29.58
CA CYS A 120 -0.62 4.61 28.63
C CYS A 120 -0.57 3.16 29.21
N LYS A 121 -0.63 3.01 30.54
CA LYS A 121 -0.71 1.70 31.20
C LYS A 121 -2.14 1.16 31.28
N SER A 122 -3.17 2.01 31.31
CA SER A 122 -4.56 1.59 31.44
C SER A 122 -5.16 1.13 30.10
N SER A 123 -4.78 1.79 29.00
CA SER A 123 -5.19 1.40 27.64
C SER A 123 -4.63 0.03 27.22
N ARG A 124 -3.48 -0.40 27.76
CA ARG A 124 -2.92 -1.75 27.48
C ARG A 124 -3.73 -2.90 28.12
N ILE A 125 -4.60 -2.63 29.10
CA ILE A 125 -5.45 -3.64 29.74
C ILE A 125 -6.75 -3.86 28.94
N ILE A 126 -7.20 -2.85 28.18
CA ILE A 126 -8.45 -2.93 27.40
C ILE A 126 -8.26 -3.73 26.09
N TYR A 127 -7.08 -3.68 25.46
CA TYR A 127 -6.76 -4.49 24.26
C TYR A 127 -6.37 -5.96 24.56
N ARG A 128 -6.70 -6.49 25.75
CA ARG A 128 -6.42 -7.88 26.16
C ARG A 128 -7.67 -8.74 26.33
N LYS A 129 -8.78 -8.38 25.69
CA LYS A 129 -9.98 -9.21 25.57
C LYS A 129 -10.33 -9.43 24.11
#